data_AF-A0A7Y5CMI1-F1
#
_entry.id   AF-A0A7Y5CMI1-F1
#
_cell.length_a   1.000
_cell.length_b   1.000
_cell.length_c   1.000
_cell.angle_alpha   90.00
_cell.angle_beta   90.00
_cell.angle_gamma   90.00
#
_symmetry.space_group_name_H-M   'P 1'
#
loop_
_entity.id
_entity.type
_entity.pdbx_description
1 polymer ?
#
loop_
_entity_poly.entity_id
_entity_poly.type
_entity_poly.pdbx_seq_one_letter_code
_entity_poly.pdbx_strand_id
1 'polypeptide(L)'
;MSPLIGNAGSPPDHIDYDIHGLVGVRLLQPTAAEAAAVARQLGPLQAPLQRKPDLTIRFVDHLPTPGLRLLGLEKNGYTRDGFFILRSSKKKAKVRLDFAQIGGPCEIVCERGVATVPLLLAMVNLTALQKDCVALHASAFVYQETGIIVTGWAKGGKTEALLAFAQHGARYVGDEWILLRGDGREMYGVPENIRLWDWHLDLLPELRRRVKREHLLRFKAIHALDRLQHKLPQRRSLLPVKYLREAMPALKRQLNVTLPAATIFGERCGPFSARPEKIFLVASHDLPETRVEPVSPQEIAARMSASIQYELLPFMEHYLAFAFAFPERRNAFIEQAPLRQAEILGRALAGMEAYVAWHPYPFSFDDLYRQMKPFCAKGAGAANV
;
A
#
# COMPACT_ATOMS: atom_id res chain seq x y z
N MET A 1 13.87 -31.59 -29.34
CA MET A 1 13.72 -30.13 -29.42
C MET A 1 14.09 -29.54 -28.07
N SER A 2 15.34 -29.12 -27.92
CA SER A 2 15.86 -28.48 -26.71
C SER A 2 15.29 -27.06 -26.58
N PRO A 3 14.93 -26.59 -25.37
CA PRO A 3 14.47 -25.22 -25.20
C PRO A 3 15.66 -24.27 -25.35
N LEU A 4 15.49 -23.28 -26.23
CA LEU A 4 16.38 -22.15 -26.40
C LEU A 4 16.50 -21.42 -25.06
N ILE A 5 17.69 -21.45 -24.48
CA ILE A 5 18.11 -20.55 -23.40
C ILE A 5 18.11 -19.14 -24.02
N GLY A 6 17.09 -18.36 -23.72
CA GLY A 6 16.99 -16.97 -24.16
C GLY A 6 18.18 -16.18 -23.64
N ASN A 7 18.83 -15.45 -24.55
CA ASN A 7 19.87 -14.47 -24.26
C ASN A 7 19.46 -13.60 -23.07
N ALA A 8 20.23 -13.66 -21.99
CA ALA A 8 20.21 -12.64 -20.95
C ALA A 8 20.77 -11.35 -21.58
N GLY A 9 19.90 -10.56 -22.21
CA GLY A 9 20.24 -9.24 -22.72
C GLY A 9 20.85 -8.39 -21.61
N SER A 10 21.86 -7.59 -21.96
CA SER A 10 22.44 -6.62 -21.04
C SER A 10 21.33 -5.81 -20.36
N PRO A 11 21.41 -5.61 -19.03
CA PRO A 11 20.37 -4.89 -18.31
C PRO A 11 20.20 -3.49 -18.91
N PRO A 12 18.97 -2.98 -19.01
CA PRO A 12 18.74 -1.65 -19.55
C PRO A 12 19.46 -0.60 -18.71
N ASP A 13 20.05 0.42 -19.37
CA ASP A 13 20.77 1.50 -18.69
C ASP A 13 19.90 2.22 -17.64
N HIS A 14 18.59 2.30 -17.92
CA HIS A 14 17.59 2.81 -16.99
C HIS A 14 16.22 2.17 -17.19
N ILE A 15 15.38 2.25 -16.15
CA ILE A 15 13.96 1.87 -16.19
C ILE A 15 13.14 3.02 -15.63
N ASP A 16 12.08 3.39 -16.33
CA ASP A 16 11.21 4.50 -15.97
C ASP A 16 9.83 4.03 -15.51
N TYR A 17 9.29 4.71 -14.50
CA TYR A 17 7.90 4.59 -14.06
C TYR A 17 7.24 5.96 -14.15
N ASP A 18 6.14 6.04 -14.89
CA ASP A 18 5.28 7.23 -14.90
C ASP A 18 4.00 6.91 -14.11
N ILE A 19 3.95 7.42 -12.89
CA ILE A 19 2.81 7.25 -12.00
C ILE A 19 1.75 8.26 -12.43
N HIS A 20 0.95 7.87 -13.43
CA HIS A 20 -0.20 8.60 -13.95
C HIS A 20 0.10 10.01 -14.49
N GLY A 21 1.31 10.27 -14.97
CA GLY A 21 1.74 11.61 -15.35
C GLY A 21 2.03 12.53 -14.16
N LEU A 22 1.81 12.06 -12.93
CA LEU A 22 1.99 12.83 -11.69
C LEU A 22 3.42 12.71 -11.18
N VAL A 23 3.94 11.50 -10.99
CA VAL A 23 5.27 11.27 -10.39
C VAL A 23 6.12 10.41 -11.30
N GLY A 24 7.28 10.91 -11.70
CA GLY A 24 8.26 10.18 -12.49
C GLY A 24 9.35 9.58 -11.61
N VAL A 25 9.53 8.25 -11.68
CA VAL A 25 10.61 7.54 -10.98
C VAL A 25 11.53 6.89 -12.01
N ARG A 26 12.84 7.16 -11.93
CA ARG A 26 13.86 6.57 -12.80
C ARG A 26 14.81 5.69 -12.01
N LEU A 27 15.00 4.46 -12.45
CA LEU A 27 16.02 3.54 -11.96
C LEU A 27 17.25 3.64 -12.85
N LEU A 28 18.43 3.81 -12.28
CA LEU A 28 19.70 3.84 -13.00
C LEU A 28 20.46 2.53 -12.75
N GLN A 29 20.81 1.84 -13.83
CA GLN A 29 21.58 0.60 -13.83
C GLN A 29 21.02 -0.50 -12.89
N PRO A 30 19.69 -0.75 -12.88
CA PRO A 30 19.12 -1.78 -12.03
C PRO A 30 19.49 -3.18 -12.56
N THR A 31 19.79 -4.11 -11.66
CA THR A 31 19.71 -5.54 -11.99
C THR A 31 18.24 -5.95 -12.15
N ALA A 32 17.98 -7.10 -12.80
CA ALA A 32 16.63 -7.64 -12.92
C ALA A 32 15.94 -7.84 -11.56
N ALA A 33 16.69 -8.22 -10.52
CA ALA A 33 16.16 -8.41 -9.17
C ALA A 33 15.74 -7.08 -8.51
N GLU A 34 16.51 -6.01 -8.74
CA GLU A 34 16.22 -4.66 -8.24
C GLU A 34 15.04 -4.02 -8.98
N ALA A 35 14.99 -4.18 -10.30
CA ALA A 35 13.83 -3.78 -11.10
C ALA A 35 12.55 -4.48 -10.62
N ALA A 36 12.62 -5.80 -10.40
CA ALA A 36 11.51 -6.56 -9.84
C ALA A 36 11.15 -6.12 -8.40
N ALA A 37 12.11 -5.67 -7.60
CA ALA A 37 11.86 -5.14 -6.27
C ALA A 37 11.09 -3.82 -6.30
N VAL A 38 11.46 -2.91 -7.20
CA VAL A 38 10.73 -1.65 -7.39
C VAL A 38 9.35 -1.90 -8.00
N ALA A 39 9.24 -2.79 -8.99
CA ALA A 39 7.96 -3.15 -9.61
C ALA A 39 6.94 -3.71 -8.59
N ARG A 40 7.41 -4.40 -7.54
CA ARG A 40 6.53 -4.85 -6.44
C ARG A 40 5.97 -3.71 -5.60
N GLN A 41 6.64 -2.55 -5.55
CA GLN A 41 6.21 -1.38 -4.79
C GLN A 41 5.39 -0.41 -5.64
N LEU A 42 5.74 -0.23 -6.92
CA LEU A 42 5.09 0.75 -7.81
C LEU A 42 4.06 0.13 -8.76
N GLY A 43 3.99 -1.20 -8.83
CA GLY A 43 3.06 -1.90 -9.70
C GLY A 43 3.46 -1.90 -11.18
N PRO A 44 2.51 -2.24 -12.07
CA PRO A 44 2.67 -2.23 -13.53
C PRO A 44 2.73 -0.83 -14.18
N LEU A 45 3.22 0.21 -13.48
CA LEU A 45 3.25 1.60 -13.98
C LEU A 45 4.55 1.95 -14.74
N GLN A 46 5.21 0.95 -15.32
CA GLN A 46 6.44 1.17 -16.10
C GLN A 46 6.08 1.85 -17.43
N ALA A 47 6.60 3.05 -17.65
CA ALA A 47 6.39 3.82 -18.87
C ALA A 47 7.53 4.84 -19.06
N PRO A 48 7.94 5.15 -20.30
CA PRO A 48 8.99 6.15 -20.56
C PRO A 48 8.63 7.53 -20.00
N LEU A 49 9.59 8.21 -19.37
CA LEU A 49 9.39 9.58 -18.92
C LEU A 49 9.71 10.59 -20.03
N GLN A 50 8.71 11.43 -20.37
CA GLN A 50 8.87 12.58 -21.28
C GLN A 50 9.37 13.85 -20.56
N ARG A 51 9.63 13.74 -19.25
CA ARG A 51 10.05 14.83 -18.36
C ARG A 51 11.25 14.38 -17.52
N LYS A 52 11.90 15.33 -16.84
CA LYS A 52 12.91 14.97 -15.82
C LYS A 52 12.24 14.13 -14.71
N PRO A 53 12.90 13.07 -14.21
CA PRO A 53 12.35 12.29 -13.11
C PRO A 53 12.27 13.15 -11.85
N ASP A 54 11.23 12.93 -11.06
CA ASP A 54 11.10 13.53 -9.73
C ASP A 54 11.97 12.76 -8.73
N LEU A 55 12.00 11.43 -8.86
CA LEU A 55 12.82 10.54 -8.03
C LEU A 55 13.77 9.74 -8.92
N THR A 56 15.06 9.77 -8.59
CA THR A 56 16.08 8.92 -9.23
C THR A 56 16.60 7.91 -8.23
N ILE A 57 16.58 6.62 -8.57
CA ILE A 57 17.13 5.54 -7.75
C ILE A 57 18.36 4.99 -8.45
N ARG A 58 19.52 5.16 -7.84
CA ARG A 58 20.80 4.65 -8.34
C ARG A 58 21.22 3.43 -7.54
N PHE A 59 21.54 2.34 -8.24
CA PHE A 59 22.11 1.14 -7.62
C PHE A 59 23.63 1.13 -7.78
N VAL A 60 24.36 0.94 -6.67
CA VAL A 60 25.83 0.90 -6.64
C VAL A 60 26.33 -0.34 -5.92
N ASP A 61 27.47 -0.88 -6.33
CA ASP A 61 28.01 -2.11 -5.72
C ASP A 61 28.41 -1.89 -4.26
N HIS A 62 28.96 -0.73 -3.95
CA HIS A 62 29.34 -0.35 -2.60
C HIS A 62 29.03 1.12 -2.32
N LEU A 63 28.43 1.36 -1.15
CA LEU A 63 28.15 2.70 -0.66
C LEU A 63 29.13 3.06 0.47
N PRO A 64 30.16 3.89 0.21
CA PRO A 64 31.17 4.19 1.21
C PRO A 64 30.56 4.98 2.38
N THR A 65 30.90 4.56 3.60
CA THR A 65 30.44 5.23 4.84
C THR A 65 31.61 5.49 5.80
N PRO A 66 32.66 6.23 5.37
CA PRO A 66 33.79 6.54 6.24
C PRO A 66 33.33 7.41 7.42
N GLY A 67 33.74 7.05 8.64
CA GLY A 67 33.38 7.80 9.85
C GLY A 67 31.89 7.79 10.19
N LEU A 68 31.18 6.70 9.86
CA LEU A 68 29.75 6.54 10.11
C LEU A 68 29.41 6.68 11.60
N ARG A 69 28.53 7.63 11.92
CA ARG A 69 27.92 7.80 13.24
C ARG A 69 26.55 7.15 13.25
N LEU A 70 26.26 6.35 14.26
CA LEU A 70 25.04 5.53 14.33
C LEU A 70 23.94 6.24 15.12
N LEU A 71 22.68 6.04 14.69
CA LEU A 71 21.48 6.53 15.36
C LEU A 71 20.44 5.41 15.48
N GLY A 72 19.79 5.32 16.64
CA GLY A 72 18.65 4.42 16.87
C GLY A 72 18.97 2.94 16.67
N LEU A 73 19.89 2.38 17.47
CA LEU A 73 20.24 0.94 17.45
C LEU A 73 20.63 0.43 16.04
N GLU A 74 21.50 1.17 15.34
CA GLU A 74 21.98 0.85 13.99
C GLU A 74 20.88 0.85 12.91
N LYS A 75 19.72 1.48 13.15
CA LYS A 75 18.71 1.67 12.11
C LYS A 75 19.15 2.71 11.08
N ASN A 76 19.77 3.78 11.58
CA ASN A 76 20.21 4.93 10.81
C ASN A 76 21.69 5.22 11.08
N GLY A 77 22.32 5.95 10.17
CA GLY A 77 23.61 6.55 10.42
C GLY A 77 23.87 7.75 9.52
N TYR A 78 24.91 8.51 9.83
CA TYR A 78 25.28 9.68 9.05
C TYR A 78 26.79 9.88 9.04
N THR A 79 27.29 10.48 7.97
CA THR A 79 28.66 10.99 7.84
C THR A 79 28.60 12.49 7.60
N ARG A 80 29.73 13.13 7.28
CA ARG A 80 29.70 14.53 6.78
C ARG A 80 28.97 14.65 5.45
N ASP A 81 28.98 13.59 4.64
CA ASP A 81 28.54 13.61 3.24
C ASP A 81 27.08 13.16 3.05
N GLY A 82 26.43 12.62 4.09
CA GLY A 82 25.03 12.25 3.98
C GLY A 82 24.45 11.43 5.12
N PHE A 83 23.17 11.14 4.98
CA PHE A 83 22.37 10.31 5.86
C PHE A 83 22.11 8.95 5.22
N PHE A 84 22.08 7.91 6.05
CA PHE A 84 22.02 6.52 5.64
C PHE A 84 20.98 5.76 6.44
N ILE A 85 20.17 4.97 5.73
CA ILE A 85 19.34 3.91 6.31
C ILE A 85 20.14 2.62 6.20
N LEU A 86 20.46 2.00 7.34
CA LEU A 86 21.45 0.91 7.43
C LEU A 86 20.83 -0.50 7.46
N ARG A 87 19.50 -0.58 7.57
CA ARG A 87 18.76 -1.84 7.53
C ARG A 87 17.61 -1.74 6.53
N SER A 88 17.67 -2.56 5.50
CA SER A 88 16.50 -2.95 4.71
C SER A 88 16.18 -4.40 5.02
N SER A 89 15.24 -4.64 5.92
CA SER A 89 14.81 -6.00 6.35
C SER A 89 15.93 -6.83 7.02
N LYS A 90 15.93 -8.16 6.82
CA LYS A 90 16.85 -9.13 7.44
C LYS A 90 18.30 -9.09 6.91
N LYS A 91 18.61 -8.23 5.93
CA LYS A 91 19.94 -8.10 5.32
C LYS A 91 20.53 -6.72 5.63
N LYS A 92 21.85 -6.68 5.86
CA LYS A 92 22.61 -5.44 5.91
C LYS A 92 22.64 -4.85 4.49
N ALA A 93 21.95 -3.75 4.28
CA ALA A 93 21.97 -3.00 3.04
C ALA A 93 21.87 -1.52 3.39
N LYS A 94 22.65 -0.68 2.70
CA LYS A 94 22.73 0.75 2.98
C LYS A 94 22.03 1.53 1.88
N VAL A 95 21.26 2.52 2.28
CA VAL A 95 20.60 3.45 1.37
C VAL A 95 20.92 4.86 1.82
N ARG A 96 21.53 5.66 0.94
CA ARG A 96 21.76 7.09 1.15
C ARG A 96 20.53 7.86 0.68
N LEU A 97 20.04 8.75 1.53
CA LEU A 97 18.89 9.60 1.24
C LEU A 97 19.15 11.01 1.76
N ASP A 98 18.82 12.02 0.96
CA ASP A 98 18.84 13.42 1.37
C ASP A 98 17.42 13.93 1.59
N PHE A 99 16.98 13.96 2.84
CA PHE A 99 15.63 14.44 3.17
C PHE A 99 15.42 15.91 2.84
N ALA A 100 16.47 16.72 2.72
CA ALA A 100 16.36 18.13 2.34
C ALA A 100 15.86 18.31 0.89
N GLN A 101 16.02 17.30 0.04
CA GLN A 101 15.64 17.34 -1.37
C GLN A 101 14.21 16.84 -1.64
N ILE A 102 13.57 16.20 -0.67
CA ILE A 102 12.22 15.63 -0.84
C ILE A 102 11.20 16.77 -1.03
N GLY A 103 10.32 16.61 -2.02
CA GLY A 103 9.44 17.67 -2.52
C GLY A 103 9.98 18.38 -3.77
N GLY A 104 11.23 18.11 -4.14
CA GLY A 104 11.81 18.41 -5.45
C GLY A 104 12.49 17.18 -6.07
N PRO A 105 13.33 17.37 -7.10
CA PRO A 105 14.15 16.30 -7.65
C PRO A 105 15.07 15.71 -6.57
N CYS A 106 14.94 14.40 -6.32
CA CYS A 106 15.64 13.71 -5.25
C CYS A 106 16.34 12.44 -5.77
N GLU A 107 17.59 12.21 -5.33
CA GLU A 107 18.33 10.99 -5.63
C GLU A 107 18.39 10.07 -4.40
N ILE A 108 18.04 8.79 -4.60
CA ILE A 108 18.17 7.71 -3.64
C ILE A 108 19.30 6.80 -4.13
N VAL A 109 20.35 6.63 -3.32
CA VAL A 109 21.45 5.73 -3.69
C VAL A 109 21.39 4.48 -2.86
N CYS A 110 21.09 3.35 -3.50
CA CYS A 110 20.98 2.04 -2.89
C CYS A 110 22.24 1.23 -3.14
N GLU A 111 22.84 0.68 -2.09
CA GLU A 111 23.76 -0.44 -2.26
C GLU A 111 22.99 -1.63 -2.86
N ARG A 112 23.62 -2.38 -3.77
CA ARG A 112 22.96 -3.49 -4.47
C ARG A 112 22.41 -4.55 -3.52
N GLY A 113 21.39 -5.27 -3.99
CA GLY A 113 20.81 -6.40 -3.26
C GLY A 113 19.77 -6.01 -2.20
N VAL A 114 19.32 -4.75 -2.19
CA VAL A 114 18.14 -4.32 -1.42
C VAL A 114 16.89 -5.10 -1.87
N ALA A 115 16.16 -5.67 -0.91
CA ALA A 115 14.91 -6.39 -1.20
C ALA A 115 13.74 -5.45 -1.58
N THR A 116 13.82 -4.20 -1.10
CA THR A 116 12.87 -3.11 -1.23
C THR A 116 13.66 -1.79 -1.14
N VAL A 117 13.25 -0.77 -1.88
CA VAL A 117 13.82 0.58 -1.71
C VAL A 117 13.10 1.25 -0.53
N PRO A 118 13.77 1.49 0.61
CA PRO A 118 13.13 2.05 1.80
C PRO A 118 12.45 3.38 1.49
N LEU A 119 11.27 3.58 2.10
CA LEU A 119 10.49 4.83 2.03
C LEU A 119 10.05 5.25 0.61
N LEU A 120 10.21 4.39 -0.42
CA LEU A 120 9.90 4.77 -1.80
C LEU A 120 8.46 5.28 -1.96
N LEU A 121 7.48 4.53 -1.45
CA LEU A 121 6.07 4.94 -1.54
C LEU A 121 5.78 6.23 -0.77
N ALA A 122 6.38 6.42 0.40
CA ALA A 122 6.24 7.68 1.14
C ALA A 122 6.79 8.87 0.35
N MET A 123 7.95 8.71 -0.32
CA MET A 123 8.52 9.75 -1.18
C MET A 123 7.67 10.00 -2.43
N VAL A 124 7.10 8.96 -3.04
CA VAL A 124 6.13 9.10 -4.15
C VAL A 124 4.91 9.90 -3.67
N ASN A 125 4.34 9.55 -2.53
CA ASN A 125 3.16 10.22 -1.97
C ASN A 125 3.43 11.69 -1.64
N LEU A 126 4.59 12.00 -1.05
CA LEU A 126 5.01 13.37 -0.78
C LEU A 126 5.28 14.15 -2.09
N THR A 127 5.84 13.51 -3.11
CA THR A 127 6.03 14.14 -4.41
C THR A 127 4.69 14.45 -5.09
N ALA A 128 3.70 13.55 -4.97
CA ALA A 128 2.34 13.80 -5.43
C ALA A 128 1.67 14.95 -4.66
N LEU A 129 1.91 15.06 -3.34
CA LEU A 129 1.40 16.15 -2.50
C LEU A 129 1.86 17.52 -2.98
N GLN A 130 3.11 17.64 -3.43
CA GLN A 130 3.63 18.88 -4.02
C GLN A 130 2.90 19.27 -5.32
N LYS A 131 2.23 18.32 -5.97
CA LYS A 131 1.50 18.49 -7.24
C LYS A 131 -0.01 18.54 -7.05
N ASP A 132 -0.47 18.97 -5.88
CA ASP A 132 -1.89 19.07 -5.50
C ASP A 132 -2.63 17.71 -5.55
N CYS A 133 -1.95 16.62 -5.22
CA CYS A 133 -2.55 15.28 -5.08
C CYS A 133 -2.29 14.70 -3.69
N VAL A 134 -3.34 14.29 -2.97
CA VAL A 134 -3.21 13.64 -1.67
C VAL A 134 -3.26 12.11 -1.81
N ALA A 135 -2.32 11.41 -1.19
CA ALA A 135 -2.36 9.96 -1.11
C ALA A 135 -3.25 9.53 0.05
N LEU A 136 -4.25 8.70 -0.24
CA LEU A 136 -5.19 8.14 0.72
C LEU A 136 -4.97 6.63 0.86
N HIS A 137 -4.95 6.13 2.09
CA HIS A 137 -4.93 4.69 2.36
C HIS A 137 -6.33 4.10 2.13
N ALA A 138 -6.60 3.71 0.89
CA ALA A 138 -7.93 3.38 0.40
C ALA A 138 -7.90 2.30 -0.69
N SER A 139 -9.02 1.60 -0.81
CA SER A 139 -9.34 0.82 -2.01
C SER A 139 -10.23 1.68 -2.91
N ALA A 140 -10.10 1.53 -4.23
CA ALA A 140 -10.95 2.23 -5.19
C ALA A 140 -11.33 1.34 -6.36
N PHE A 141 -12.56 1.53 -6.83
CA PHE A 141 -13.12 0.79 -7.95
C PHE A 141 -14.21 1.59 -8.65
N VAL A 142 -14.57 1.16 -9.86
CA VAL A 142 -15.74 1.67 -10.58
C VAL A 142 -16.82 0.60 -10.59
N TYR A 143 -18.02 0.96 -10.16
CA TYR A 143 -19.18 0.08 -10.16
C TYR A 143 -20.36 0.83 -10.78
N GLN A 144 -20.99 0.25 -11.81
CA GLN A 144 -22.10 0.89 -12.53
C GLN A 144 -21.76 2.33 -12.96
N GLU A 145 -20.61 2.51 -13.61
CA GLU A 145 -20.09 3.81 -14.07
C GLU A 145 -19.90 4.87 -12.98
N THR A 146 -19.84 4.47 -11.71
CA THR A 146 -19.63 5.34 -10.55
C THR A 146 -18.29 5.02 -9.91
N GLY A 147 -17.42 6.02 -9.79
CA GLY A 147 -16.13 5.87 -9.11
C GLY A 147 -16.30 5.94 -7.59
N ILE A 148 -15.87 4.90 -6.90
CA ILE A 148 -16.03 4.71 -5.47
C ILE A 148 -14.66 4.59 -4.81
N ILE A 149 -14.47 5.37 -3.74
CA ILE A 149 -13.34 5.26 -2.82
C ILE A 149 -13.86 4.63 -1.53
N VAL A 150 -13.17 3.61 -1.03
CA VAL A 150 -13.42 3.00 0.28
C VAL A 150 -12.18 3.18 1.14
N THR A 151 -12.34 3.96 2.19
CA THR A 151 -11.27 4.38 3.10
C THR A 151 -11.60 4.02 4.54
N GLY A 152 -10.61 4.01 5.42
CA GLY A 152 -10.81 3.66 6.83
C GLY A 152 -9.50 3.26 7.49
N TRP A 153 -9.57 3.01 8.79
CA TRP A 153 -8.41 2.60 9.56
C TRP A 153 -7.85 1.25 9.07
N ALA A 154 -6.62 0.93 9.48
CA ALA A 154 -6.01 -0.36 9.18
C ALA A 154 -6.92 -1.52 9.63
N LYS A 155 -7.17 -2.47 8.71
CA LYS A 155 -8.09 -3.62 8.90
C LYS A 155 -9.57 -3.25 9.09
N GLY A 156 -9.99 -2.08 8.61
CA GLY A 156 -11.37 -1.61 8.67
C GLY A 156 -12.31 -2.12 7.58
N GLY A 157 -11.92 -3.10 6.75
CA GLY A 157 -12.81 -3.65 5.71
C GLY A 157 -12.66 -3.06 4.30
N LYS A 158 -11.58 -2.31 4.00
CA LYS A 158 -11.39 -1.62 2.71
C LYS A 158 -11.24 -2.58 1.53
N THR A 159 -10.22 -3.45 1.62
CA THR A 159 -9.96 -4.50 0.63
C THR A 159 -11.15 -5.44 0.52
N GLU A 160 -11.87 -5.62 1.62
CA GLU A 160 -13.01 -6.52 1.71
C GLU A 160 -14.25 -5.96 0.99
N ALA A 161 -14.51 -4.66 1.10
CA ALA A 161 -15.46 -3.97 0.25
C ALA A 161 -15.07 -4.08 -1.23
N LEU A 162 -13.79 -3.84 -1.56
CA LEU A 162 -13.29 -3.97 -2.93
C LEU A 162 -13.56 -5.39 -3.49
N LEU A 163 -13.26 -6.44 -2.72
CA LEU A 163 -13.45 -7.82 -3.13
C LEU A 163 -14.93 -8.19 -3.27
N ALA A 164 -15.79 -7.71 -2.36
CA ALA A 164 -17.23 -7.90 -2.47
C ALA A 164 -17.78 -7.29 -3.77
N PHE A 165 -17.39 -6.06 -4.09
CA PHE A 165 -17.80 -5.41 -5.35
C PHE A 165 -17.15 -6.04 -6.59
N ALA A 166 -15.95 -6.62 -6.47
CA ALA A 166 -15.30 -7.36 -7.56
C ALA A 166 -16.13 -8.59 -8.00
N GLN A 167 -16.78 -9.29 -7.06
CA GLN A 167 -17.70 -10.41 -7.36
C GLN A 167 -18.93 -9.94 -8.16
N HIS A 168 -19.28 -8.65 -8.07
CA HIS A 168 -20.48 -8.08 -8.66
C HIS A 168 -20.24 -7.19 -9.88
N GLY A 169 -19.07 -7.24 -10.51
CA GLY A 169 -18.84 -6.51 -11.76
C GLY A 169 -17.85 -5.36 -11.66
N ALA A 170 -17.38 -4.99 -10.46
CA ALA A 170 -16.59 -3.78 -10.32
C ALA A 170 -15.25 -3.85 -11.04
N ARG A 171 -14.85 -2.71 -11.59
CA ARG A 171 -13.58 -2.49 -12.29
C ARG A 171 -12.56 -1.92 -11.31
N TYR A 172 -11.37 -2.49 -11.30
CA TYR A 172 -10.32 -2.15 -10.33
C TYR A 172 -9.65 -0.82 -10.66
N VAL A 173 -9.46 0.00 -9.62
CA VAL A 173 -8.63 1.21 -9.66
C VAL A 173 -7.39 1.04 -8.77
N GLY A 174 -7.58 0.68 -7.49
CA GLY A 174 -6.50 0.48 -6.51
C GLY A 174 -6.97 -0.21 -5.23
N ASP A 175 -6.07 -0.64 -4.34
CA ASP A 175 -6.41 -1.31 -3.07
C ASP A 175 -5.74 -0.69 -1.82
N GLU A 176 -4.53 -0.16 -1.95
CA GLU A 176 -3.77 0.38 -0.81
C GLU A 176 -3.59 1.90 -0.93
N TRP A 177 -3.04 2.39 -2.04
CA TRP A 177 -2.77 3.81 -2.23
C TRP A 177 -3.56 4.38 -3.39
N ILE A 178 -4.43 5.35 -3.08
CA ILE A 178 -5.17 6.14 -4.06
C ILE A 178 -4.66 7.58 -4.00
N LEU A 179 -4.10 8.06 -5.10
CA LEU A 179 -3.79 9.47 -5.29
C LEU A 179 -5.06 10.18 -5.72
N LEU A 180 -5.53 11.11 -4.90
CA LEU A 180 -6.72 11.92 -5.17
C LEU A 180 -6.28 13.35 -5.51
N ARG A 181 -6.70 13.85 -6.67
CA ARG A 181 -6.43 15.24 -7.06
C ARG A 181 -7.20 16.22 -6.16
N GLY A 182 -6.59 17.34 -5.82
CA GLY A 182 -7.13 18.35 -4.90
C GLY A 182 -8.42 19.03 -5.36
N ASP A 183 -8.77 18.90 -6.64
CA ASP A 183 -10.04 19.34 -7.22
C ASP A 183 -11.16 18.28 -7.16
N GLY A 184 -10.85 17.08 -6.68
CA GLY A 184 -11.79 15.95 -6.59
C GLY A 184 -12.21 15.36 -7.94
N ARG A 185 -11.58 15.73 -9.06
CA ARG A 185 -12.02 15.30 -10.40
C ARG A 185 -11.46 13.95 -10.82
N GLU A 186 -10.29 13.59 -10.33
CA GLU A 186 -9.59 12.37 -10.73
C GLU A 186 -8.97 11.67 -9.51
N MET A 187 -9.09 10.35 -9.51
CA MET A 187 -8.39 9.46 -8.61
C MET A 187 -7.54 8.48 -9.40
N TYR A 188 -6.39 8.11 -8.85
CA TYR A 188 -5.44 7.20 -9.48
C TYR A 188 -4.97 6.17 -8.46
N GLY A 189 -5.11 4.90 -8.77
CA GLY A 189 -4.54 3.83 -7.94
C GLY A 189 -3.06 3.64 -8.23
N VAL A 190 -2.28 3.36 -7.19
CA VAL A 190 -0.93 2.79 -7.32
C VAL A 190 -1.09 1.28 -7.13
N PRO A 191 -1.23 0.49 -8.22
CA PRO A 191 -1.60 -0.92 -8.14
C PRO A 191 -0.49 -1.75 -7.50
N GLU A 192 -0.71 -2.25 -6.30
CA GLU A 192 0.13 -3.27 -5.67
C GLU A 192 -0.50 -4.67 -5.80
N ASN A 193 0.29 -5.70 -5.49
CA ASN A 193 -0.28 -7.03 -5.39
C ASN A 193 -1.19 -7.12 -4.15
N ILE A 194 -2.39 -7.64 -4.34
CA ILE A 194 -3.41 -7.74 -3.29
C ILE A 194 -3.07 -8.92 -2.38
N ARG A 195 -3.00 -8.66 -1.07
CA ARG A 195 -2.79 -9.70 -0.06
C ARG A 195 -4.12 -10.28 0.38
N LEU A 196 -4.30 -11.58 0.12
CA LEU A 196 -5.49 -12.33 0.50
C LEU A 196 -5.18 -13.32 1.60
N TRP A 197 -5.95 -13.27 2.67
CA TRP A 197 -5.88 -14.25 3.74
C TRP A 197 -6.62 -15.53 3.35
N ASP A 198 -6.30 -16.65 3.99
CA ASP A 198 -6.94 -17.94 3.70
C ASP A 198 -8.47 -17.86 3.85
N TRP A 199 -8.97 -17.13 4.84
CA TRP A 199 -10.40 -16.92 5.04
C TRP A 199 -11.06 -16.06 3.95
N HIS A 200 -10.31 -15.14 3.27
CA HIS A 200 -10.83 -14.47 2.07
C HIS A 200 -11.08 -15.47 0.94
N LEU A 201 -10.20 -16.46 0.79
CA LEU A 201 -10.31 -17.48 -0.25
C LEU A 201 -11.48 -18.43 0.01
N ASP A 202 -11.92 -18.58 1.25
CA ASP A 202 -13.13 -19.34 1.59
C ASP A 202 -14.39 -18.62 1.13
N LEU A 203 -14.39 -17.28 1.11
CA LEU A 203 -15.45 -16.44 0.56
C LEU A 203 -15.34 -16.24 -0.97
N LEU A 204 -14.19 -16.58 -1.57
CA LEU A 204 -13.89 -16.43 -3.00
C LEU A 204 -13.47 -17.77 -3.63
N PRO A 205 -14.40 -18.76 -3.75
CA PRO A 205 -14.06 -20.10 -4.21
C PRO A 205 -13.46 -20.14 -5.62
N GLU A 206 -13.90 -19.23 -6.50
CA GLU A 206 -13.33 -19.08 -7.85
C GLU A 206 -11.85 -18.69 -7.82
N LEU A 207 -11.50 -17.79 -6.90
CA LEU A 207 -10.14 -17.30 -6.75
C LEU A 207 -9.26 -18.35 -6.05
N ARG A 208 -9.81 -19.09 -5.09
CA ARG A 208 -9.14 -20.22 -4.43
C ARG A 208 -8.65 -21.25 -5.45
N ARG A 209 -9.39 -21.48 -6.54
CA ARG A 209 -8.97 -22.39 -7.65
C ARG A 209 -7.76 -21.87 -8.44
N ARG A 210 -7.52 -20.56 -8.45
CA ARG A 210 -6.40 -19.91 -9.16
C ARG A 210 -5.12 -19.85 -8.31
N VAL A 211 -5.22 -20.10 -7.00
CA VAL A 211 -4.06 -20.15 -6.10
C VAL A 211 -3.29 -21.45 -6.30
N LYS A 212 -1.95 -21.37 -6.33
CA LYS A 212 -1.09 -22.56 -6.45
C LYS A 212 -1.35 -23.57 -5.33
N ARG A 213 -1.36 -24.86 -5.67
CA ARG A 213 -1.62 -25.97 -4.73
C ARG A 213 -0.70 -25.95 -3.50
N GLU A 214 0.56 -25.54 -3.68
CA GLU A 214 1.54 -25.42 -2.60
C GLU A 214 1.08 -24.50 -1.47
N HIS A 215 0.52 -23.33 -1.81
CA HIS A 215 -0.02 -22.40 -0.81
C HIS A 215 -1.21 -23.01 -0.07
N LEU A 216 -2.12 -23.67 -0.80
CA LEU A 216 -3.28 -24.33 -0.21
C LEU A 216 -2.89 -25.49 0.72
N LEU A 217 -1.87 -26.27 0.36
CA LEU A 217 -1.31 -27.31 1.21
C LEU A 217 -0.67 -26.72 2.47
N ARG A 218 0.06 -25.62 2.35
CA ARG A 218 0.61 -24.89 3.50
C ARG A 218 -0.49 -24.44 4.46
N PHE A 219 -1.58 -23.87 3.94
CA PHE A 219 -2.70 -23.44 4.78
C PHE A 219 -3.33 -24.63 5.52
N LYS A 220 -3.58 -25.74 4.81
CA LYS A 220 -4.08 -26.98 5.42
C LYS A 220 -3.16 -27.51 6.52
N ALA A 221 -1.84 -27.48 6.30
CA ALA A 221 -0.87 -27.91 7.30
C ALA A 221 -0.91 -27.03 8.56
N ILE A 222 -0.95 -25.70 8.40
CA ILE A 222 -1.04 -24.76 9.53
C ILE A 222 -2.34 -24.98 10.33
N HIS A 223 -3.48 -25.18 9.66
CA HIS A 223 -4.74 -25.48 10.33
C HIS A 223 -4.73 -26.83 11.06
N ALA A 224 -4.11 -27.85 10.47
CA ALA A 224 -3.96 -29.15 11.13
C ALA A 224 -3.14 -29.03 12.43
N LEU A 225 -2.04 -28.27 12.40
CA LEU A 225 -1.23 -27.97 13.58
C LEU A 225 -2.02 -27.19 14.64
N ASP A 226 -2.82 -26.20 14.23
CA ASP A 226 -3.66 -25.41 15.14
C ASP A 226 -4.70 -26.29 15.85
N ARG A 227 -5.38 -27.18 15.10
CA ARG A 227 -6.35 -28.13 15.67
C ARG A 227 -5.68 -29.12 16.64
N LEU A 228 -4.50 -29.63 16.30
CA LEU A 228 -3.73 -30.52 17.18
C LEU A 228 -3.37 -29.82 18.49
N GLN A 229 -2.97 -28.55 18.45
CA GLN A 229 -2.69 -27.76 19.65
C GLN A 229 -3.93 -27.64 20.55
N HIS A 230 -5.10 -27.37 19.98
CA HIS A 230 -6.34 -27.16 20.74
C HIS A 230 -6.89 -28.44 21.37
N LYS A 231 -6.58 -29.61 20.79
CA LYS A 231 -6.98 -30.93 21.32
C LYS A 231 -6.06 -31.49 22.40
N LEU A 232 -4.87 -30.91 22.62
CA LEU A 232 -3.91 -31.41 23.60
C LEU A 232 -4.18 -30.84 25.00
N PRO A 233 -4.29 -31.69 26.05
CA PRO A 233 -4.65 -31.25 27.39
C PRO A 233 -3.60 -30.29 27.99
N GLN A 234 -4.07 -29.22 28.63
CA GLN A 234 -3.23 -28.16 29.23
C GLN A 234 -2.28 -28.66 30.35
N ARG A 235 -2.55 -29.81 30.97
CA ARG A 235 -1.91 -30.24 32.22
C ARG A 235 -0.61 -31.06 32.08
N ARG A 236 -0.16 -31.43 30.87
CA ARG A 236 1.13 -32.11 30.66
C ARG A 236 1.81 -31.59 29.39
N SER A 237 2.47 -30.43 29.46
CA SER A 237 3.23 -29.93 28.32
C SER A 237 4.55 -30.69 28.19
N LEU A 238 4.57 -31.72 27.35
CA LEU A 238 5.82 -32.20 26.75
C LEU A 238 6.48 -31.01 26.01
N LEU A 239 7.80 -30.87 26.15
CA LEU A 239 8.62 -29.78 25.59
C LEU A 239 8.33 -29.42 24.10
N PRO A 240 7.96 -30.33 23.18
CA PRO A 240 7.64 -29.97 21.79
C PRO A 240 6.38 -29.09 21.64
N VAL A 241 5.40 -29.25 22.53
CA VAL A 241 4.11 -28.55 22.41
C VAL A 241 4.26 -27.07 22.73
N LYS A 242 5.13 -26.71 23.70
CA LYS A 242 5.37 -25.32 24.08
C LYS A 242 5.93 -24.49 22.93
N TYR A 243 6.96 -25.01 22.24
CA TYR A 243 7.54 -24.34 21.07
C TYR A 243 6.54 -24.20 19.92
N LEU A 244 5.66 -25.20 19.73
CA LEU A 244 4.60 -25.09 18.73
C LEU A 244 3.62 -23.95 19.08
N ARG A 245 3.19 -23.83 20.34
CA ARG A 245 2.31 -22.72 20.78
C ARG A 245 2.95 -21.36 20.57
N GLU A 246 4.25 -21.23 20.86
CA GLU A 246 5.01 -20.00 20.66
C GLU A 246 5.19 -19.66 19.17
N ALA A 247 5.32 -20.66 18.31
CA ALA A 247 5.45 -20.49 16.87
C ALA A 247 4.11 -20.24 16.14
N MET A 248 2.98 -20.69 16.70
CA MET A 248 1.68 -20.59 16.03
C MET A 248 1.26 -19.18 15.62
N PRO A 249 1.46 -18.11 16.41
CA PRO A 249 1.18 -16.75 15.96
C PRO A 249 1.97 -16.38 14.69
N ALA A 250 3.24 -16.77 14.60
CA ALA A 250 4.07 -16.53 13.43
C ALA A 250 3.62 -17.37 12.22
N LEU A 251 3.20 -18.62 12.44
CA LEU A 251 2.64 -19.49 11.39
C LEU A 251 1.29 -18.98 10.88
N LYS A 252 0.38 -18.53 11.77
CA LYS A 252 -0.91 -17.93 11.39
C LYS A 252 -0.73 -16.66 10.56
N ARG A 253 0.32 -15.87 10.81
CA ARG A 253 0.69 -14.72 9.95
C ARG A 253 1.10 -15.12 8.53
N GLN A 254 1.35 -16.41 8.27
CA GLN A 254 1.61 -16.95 6.93
C GLN A 254 0.34 -17.48 6.23
N LEU A 255 -0.85 -17.35 6.84
CA LEU A 255 -2.12 -17.72 6.20
C LEU A 255 -2.59 -16.64 5.22
N ASN A 256 -1.71 -16.24 4.30
CA ASN A 256 -2.00 -15.35 3.20
C ASN A 256 -1.21 -15.71 1.94
N VAL A 257 -1.75 -15.25 0.82
CA VAL A 257 -1.15 -15.25 -0.51
C VAL A 257 -1.20 -13.82 -1.06
N THR A 258 -0.31 -13.50 -1.97
CA THR A 258 -0.24 -12.20 -2.63
C THR A 258 -0.44 -12.42 -4.13
N LEU A 259 -1.48 -11.81 -4.70
CA LEU A 259 -1.88 -12.01 -6.09
C LEU A 259 -1.86 -10.68 -6.86
N PRO A 260 -1.45 -10.67 -8.13
CA PRO A 260 -1.65 -9.51 -8.99
C PRO A 260 -3.13 -9.15 -9.11
N ALA A 261 -3.47 -7.86 -9.17
CA ALA A 261 -4.84 -7.40 -9.35
C ALA A 261 -5.50 -8.02 -10.59
N ALA A 262 -4.76 -8.16 -11.71
CA ALA A 262 -5.24 -8.81 -12.93
C ALA A 262 -5.70 -10.27 -12.72
N THR A 263 -5.14 -11.00 -11.74
CA THR A 263 -5.60 -12.36 -11.41
C THR A 263 -7.00 -12.38 -10.77
N ILE A 264 -7.36 -11.30 -10.07
CA ILE A 264 -8.63 -11.13 -9.36
C ILE A 264 -9.68 -10.49 -10.29
N PHE A 265 -9.30 -9.43 -10.98
CA PHE A 265 -10.22 -8.61 -11.77
C PHE A 265 -10.29 -8.99 -13.26
N GLY A 266 -9.32 -9.77 -13.77
CA GLY A 266 -9.26 -10.14 -15.18
C GLY A 266 -9.14 -8.91 -16.08
N GLU A 267 -9.96 -8.87 -17.13
CA GLU A 267 -10.06 -7.74 -18.08
C GLU A 267 -10.57 -6.45 -17.44
N ARG A 268 -11.13 -6.52 -16.22
CA ARG A 268 -11.59 -5.34 -15.45
C ARG A 268 -10.47 -4.70 -14.62
N CYS A 269 -9.21 -4.99 -14.94
CA CYS A 269 -8.05 -4.40 -14.31
C CYS A 269 -7.51 -3.27 -15.19
N GLY A 270 -7.62 -2.02 -14.73
CA GLY A 270 -7.22 -0.85 -15.50
C GLY A 270 -8.39 0.07 -15.91
N PRO A 271 -8.14 1.31 -16.36
CA PRO A 271 -6.86 2.02 -16.47
C PRO A 271 -6.26 2.55 -15.14
N PHE A 272 -6.57 1.95 -13.98
CA PHE A 272 -6.10 2.37 -12.64
C PHE A 272 -6.39 3.85 -12.33
N SER A 273 -7.37 4.42 -13.00
CA SER A 273 -7.83 5.79 -12.85
C SER A 273 -9.34 5.85 -13.09
N ALA A 274 -9.98 6.83 -12.45
CA ALA A 274 -11.40 7.12 -12.61
C ALA A 274 -11.73 8.51 -12.03
N ARG A 275 -12.94 9.00 -12.32
CA ARG A 275 -13.53 10.12 -11.58
C ARG A 275 -14.16 9.60 -10.29
N PRO A 276 -13.76 10.09 -9.11
CA PRO A 276 -14.42 9.73 -7.86
C PRO A 276 -15.73 10.51 -7.73
N GLU A 277 -16.80 9.80 -7.38
CA GLU A 277 -18.13 10.37 -7.13
C GLU A 277 -18.58 10.13 -5.70
N LYS A 278 -18.14 9.00 -5.11
CA LYS A 278 -18.58 8.56 -3.79
C LYS A 278 -17.40 8.12 -2.94
N ILE A 279 -17.48 8.40 -1.64
CA ILE A 279 -16.51 7.94 -0.65
C ILE A 279 -17.21 7.26 0.53
N PHE A 280 -16.70 6.10 0.92
CA PHE A 280 -17.15 5.36 2.09
C PHE A 280 -16.03 5.32 3.12
N LEU A 281 -16.34 5.73 4.35
CA LEU A 281 -15.52 5.42 5.52
C LEU A 281 -15.99 4.09 6.10
N VAL A 282 -15.17 3.04 6.02
CA VAL A 282 -15.48 1.73 6.60
C VAL A 282 -14.89 1.62 8.00
N ALA A 283 -15.69 1.09 8.92
CA ALA A 283 -15.27 0.83 10.29
C ALA A 283 -16.03 -0.35 10.90
N SER A 284 -15.34 -1.11 11.75
CA SER A 284 -15.94 -2.22 12.49
C SER A 284 -16.64 -1.75 13.76
N HIS A 285 -17.73 -2.42 14.15
CA HIS A 285 -18.40 -2.22 15.45
C HIS A 285 -18.83 -3.56 16.07
N ASP A 286 -19.44 -3.50 17.26
CA ASP A 286 -19.85 -4.64 18.07
C ASP A 286 -21.30 -5.11 17.83
N LEU A 287 -22.15 -4.27 17.23
CA LEU A 287 -23.49 -4.70 16.77
C LEU A 287 -23.41 -5.76 15.65
N PRO A 288 -24.42 -6.64 15.51
CA PRO A 288 -24.39 -7.74 14.54
C PRO A 288 -24.75 -7.34 13.10
N GLU A 289 -25.26 -6.13 12.89
CA GLU A 289 -25.80 -5.68 11.60
C GLU A 289 -24.86 -4.71 10.90
N THR A 290 -24.64 -4.90 9.60
CA THR A 290 -23.99 -3.86 8.78
C THR A 290 -24.95 -2.71 8.54
N ARG A 291 -24.49 -1.47 8.70
CA ARG A 291 -25.28 -0.25 8.49
C ARG A 291 -24.49 0.74 7.65
N VAL A 292 -25.18 1.45 6.77
CA VAL A 292 -24.60 2.51 5.96
C VAL A 292 -25.40 3.78 6.18
N GLU A 293 -24.72 4.86 6.55
CA GLU A 293 -25.33 6.15 6.86
C GLU A 293 -24.60 7.29 6.15
N PRO A 294 -25.29 8.34 5.69
CA PRO A 294 -24.66 9.54 5.16
C PRO A 294 -23.78 10.23 6.21
N VAL A 295 -22.69 10.83 5.76
CA VAL A 295 -21.79 11.62 6.61
C VAL A 295 -21.27 12.82 5.85
N SER A 296 -20.81 13.85 6.54
CA SER A 296 -20.17 14.97 5.87
C SER A 296 -18.82 14.52 5.27
N PRO A 297 -18.50 14.93 4.02
CA PRO A 297 -17.17 14.67 3.45
C PRO A 297 -16.03 15.27 4.30
N GLN A 298 -16.30 16.39 4.98
CA GLN A 298 -15.34 17.06 5.86
C GLN A 298 -15.01 16.21 7.09
N GLU A 299 -15.97 15.46 7.63
CA GLU A 299 -15.70 14.53 8.73
C GLU A 299 -14.80 13.37 8.29
N ILE A 300 -15.04 12.81 7.10
CA ILE A 300 -14.13 11.80 6.52
C ILE A 300 -12.74 12.42 6.31
N ALA A 301 -12.65 13.62 5.76
CA ALA A 301 -11.38 14.32 5.57
C ALA A 301 -10.61 14.50 6.88
N ALA A 302 -11.28 14.93 7.95
CA ALA A 302 -10.67 15.12 9.26
C ALA A 302 -10.13 13.80 9.84
N ARG A 303 -10.94 12.73 9.82
CA ARG A 303 -10.53 11.40 10.30
C ARG A 303 -9.39 10.81 9.47
N MET A 304 -9.48 10.92 8.16
CA MET A 304 -8.47 10.36 7.25
C MET A 304 -7.17 11.16 7.26
N SER A 305 -7.19 12.46 7.58
CA SER A 305 -5.96 13.23 7.78
C SER A 305 -5.10 12.65 8.91
N ALA A 306 -5.73 12.23 10.02
CA ALA A 306 -5.03 11.54 11.11
C ALA A 306 -4.51 10.16 10.68
N SER A 307 -5.27 9.41 9.89
CA SER A 307 -4.83 8.12 9.35
C SER A 307 -3.62 8.27 8.42
N ILE A 308 -3.59 9.29 7.55
CA ILE A 308 -2.45 9.56 6.66
C ILE A 308 -1.20 9.90 7.48
N GLN A 309 -1.34 10.70 8.55
CA GLN A 309 -0.23 11.01 9.45
C GLN A 309 0.30 9.74 10.14
N TYR A 310 -0.58 8.83 10.56
CA TYR A 310 -0.19 7.55 11.13
C TYR A 310 0.64 6.71 10.16
N GLU A 311 0.21 6.62 8.90
CA GLU A 311 0.96 5.90 7.85
C GLU A 311 2.32 6.56 7.51
N LEU A 312 2.46 7.87 7.76
CA LEU A 312 3.72 8.59 7.56
C LEU A 312 4.70 8.43 8.73
N LEU A 313 4.29 7.88 9.87
CA LEU A 313 5.16 7.74 11.06
C LEU A 313 6.50 7.03 10.77
N PRO A 314 6.56 5.91 10.03
CA PRO A 314 7.83 5.27 9.70
C PRO A 314 8.76 6.19 8.91
N PHE A 315 8.21 7.01 8.00
CA PHE A 315 8.98 8.02 7.28
C PHE A 315 9.46 9.13 8.21
N MET A 316 8.57 9.66 9.05
CA MET A 316 8.89 10.74 9.99
C MET A 316 9.96 10.34 11.01
N GLU A 317 9.99 9.08 11.43
CA GLU A 317 11.06 8.58 12.31
C GLU A 317 12.45 8.74 11.67
N HIS A 318 12.59 8.41 10.38
CA HIS A 318 13.84 8.61 9.66
C HIS A 318 14.13 10.10 9.41
N TYR A 319 13.11 10.89 9.09
CA TYR A 319 13.26 12.34 8.91
C TYR A 319 13.74 13.04 10.19
N LEU A 320 13.19 12.69 11.35
CA LEU A 320 13.59 13.28 12.64
C LEU A 320 15.03 12.87 13.00
N ALA A 321 15.44 11.63 12.71
CA ALA A 321 16.83 11.23 12.85
C ALA A 321 17.77 12.01 11.91
N PHE A 322 17.32 12.32 10.69
CA PHE A 322 18.03 13.19 9.76
C PHE A 322 18.14 14.63 10.31
N ALA A 323 17.04 15.20 10.80
CA ALA A 323 17.01 16.56 11.37
C ALA A 323 17.89 16.68 12.62
N PHE A 324 18.02 15.60 13.42
CA PHE A 324 18.99 15.53 14.50
C PHE A 324 20.44 15.54 14.00
N ALA A 325 20.73 14.78 12.92
CA ALA A 325 22.06 14.70 12.33
C ALA A 325 22.48 15.98 11.60
N PHE A 326 21.51 16.71 11.01
CA PHE A 326 21.70 17.88 10.16
C PHE A 326 20.66 18.97 10.48
N PRO A 327 20.76 19.66 11.64
CA PRO A 327 19.75 20.63 12.08
C PRO A 327 19.56 21.83 11.13
N GLU A 328 20.58 22.18 10.36
CA GLU A 328 20.57 23.24 9.36
C GLU A 328 19.95 22.82 8.01
N ARG A 329 19.67 21.53 7.81
CA ARG A 329 19.15 20.97 6.54
C ARG A 329 17.71 20.51 6.63
N ARG A 330 16.95 21.03 7.59
CA ARG A 330 15.53 20.71 7.78
C ARG A 330 14.71 21.02 6.52
N ASN A 331 13.65 20.26 6.32
CA ASN A 331 12.78 20.38 5.15
C ASN A 331 11.40 20.91 5.56
N ALA A 332 11.17 22.20 5.30
CA ALA A 332 9.89 22.85 5.61
C ALA A 332 8.69 22.21 4.90
N PHE A 333 8.88 21.64 3.70
CA PHE A 333 7.81 20.94 3.00
C PHE A 333 7.36 19.68 3.75
N ILE A 334 8.30 18.84 4.21
CA ILE A 334 7.98 17.66 5.03
C ILE A 334 7.26 18.07 6.32
N GLU A 335 7.73 19.12 6.98
CA GLU A 335 7.18 19.58 8.26
C GLU A 335 5.76 20.17 8.11
N GLN A 336 5.45 20.75 6.96
CA GLN A 336 4.12 21.28 6.62
C GLN A 336 3.22 20.25 5.93
N ALA A 337 3.73 19.06 5.59
CA ALA A 337 2.98 18.05 4.85
C ALA A 337 1.64 17.68 5.51
N PRO A 338 1.53 17.52 6.85
CA PRO A 338 0.25 17.21 7.48
C PRO A 338 -0.84 18.27 7.24
N LEU A 339 -0.47 19.56 7.29
CA LEU A 339 -1.41 20.66 7.05
C LEU A 339 -1.86 20.67 5.58
N ARG A 340 -0.92 20.52 4.65
CA ARG A 340 -1.22 20.46 3.21
C ARG A 340 -2.09 19.26 2.86
N GLN A 341 -1.83 18.09 3.46
CA GLN A 341 -2.64 16.89 3.26
C GLN A 341 -4.08 17.11 3.70
N ALA A 342 -4.29 17.70 4.88
CA ALA A 342 -5.63 17.99 5.40
C ALA A 342 -6.39 19.00 4.51
N GLU A 343 -5.70 20.05 4.06
CA GLU A 343 -6.29 21.06 3.17
C GLU A 343 -6.69 20.46 1.82
N ILE A 344 -5.77 19.75 1.15
CA ILE A 344 -6.01 19.14 -0.17
C ILE A 344 -7.10 18.08 -0.07
N LEU A 345 -7.08 17.24 0.97
CA LEU A 345 -8.11 16.23 1.17
C LEU A 345 -9.48 16.85 1.42
N GLY A 346 -9.56 17.90 2.24
CA GLY A 346 -10.80 18.62 2.49
C GLY A 346 -11.41 19.19 1.21
N ARG A 347 -10.58 19.81 0.35
CA ARG A 347 -11.02 20.31 -0.97
C ARG A 347 -11.45 19.19 -1.90
N ALA A 348 -10.66 18.12 -2.00
CA ALA A 348 -10.93 17.02 -2.91
C ALA A 348 -12.24 16.29 -2.59
N LEU A 349 -12.57 16.12 -1.31
CA LEU A 349 -13.80 15.43 -0.88
C LEU A 349 -15.05 16.31 -0.90
N ALA A 350 -14.92 17.64 -0.97
CA ALA A 350 -16.05 18.57 -0.82
C ALA A 350 -17.21 18.36 -1.81
N GLY A 351 -16.93 17.80 -2.99
CA GLY A 351 -17.93 17.52 -4.03
C GLY A 351 -18.44 16.09 -4.10
N MET A 352 -18.05 15.21 -3.17
CA MET A 352 -18.40 13.79 -3.19
C MET A 352 -19.60 13.49 -2.29
N GLU A 353 -20.39 12.48 -2.66
CA GLU A 353 -21.33 11.87 -1.71
C GLU A 353 -20.53 10.99 -0.73
N ALA A 354 -20.76 11.19 0.57
CA ALA A 354 -19.98 10.56 1.63
C ALA A 354 -20.87 9.73 2.56
N TYR A 355 -20.39 8.54 2.90
CA TYR A 355 -21.09 7.60 3.78
C TYR A 355 -20.12 6.97 4.79
N VAL A 356 -20.65 6.52 5.92
CA VAL A 356 -19.96 5.59 6.81
C VAL A 356 -20.61 4.22 6.67
N ALA A 357 -19.80 3.18 6.47
CA ALA A 357 -20.24 1.80 6.48
C ALA A 357 -19.68 1.11 7.73
N TRP A 358 -20.59 0.87 8.66
CA TRP A 358 -20.38 0.17 9.92
C TRP A 358 -20.62 -1.32 9.68
N HIS A 359 -19.67 -2.19 10.03
CA HIS A 359 -19.86 -3.64 9.90
C HIS A 359 -19.42 -4.43 11.16
N PRO A 360 -20.03 -5.60 11.45
CA PRO A 360 -19.52 -6.51 12.48
C PRO A 360 -18.18 -7.12 12.08
N TYR A 361 -17.44 -7.66 13.06
CA TYR A 361 -16.30 -8.53 12.79
C TYR A 361 -16.51 -9.92 13.43
N PRO A 362 -16.36 -11.04 12.67
CA PRO A 362 -16.03 -11.11 11.25
C PRO A 362 -17.18 -10.61 10.35
N PHE A 363 -16.86 -10.04 9.19
CA PHE A 363 -17.85 -9.48 8.27
C PHE A 363 -18.23 -10.47 7.16
N SER A 364 -19.33 -10.20 6.44
CA SER A 364 -19.78 -10.94 5.26
C SER A 364 -19.65 -10.08 4.00
N PHE A 365 -19.02 -10.59 2.92
CA PHE A 365 -18.96 -9.87 1.64
C PHE A 365 -20.35 -9.58 1.08
N ASP A 366 -21.26 -10.56 1.16
CA ASP A 366 -22.62 -10.41 0.64
C ASP A 366 -23.41 -9.34 1.41
N ASP A 367 -23.26 -9.29 2.73
CA ASP A 367 -23.95 -8.31 3.56
C ASP A 367 -23.38 -6.90 3.32
N LEU A 368 -22.06 -6.75 3.32
CA LEU A 368 -21.39 -5.48 3.04
C LEU A 368 -21.77 -4.92 1.67
N TYR A 369 -21.73 -5.76 0.62
CA TYR A 369 -22.19 -5.36 -0.71
C TYR A 369 -23.67 -4.98 -0.72
N ARG A 370 -24.54 -5.79 -0.09
CA ARG A 370 -25.99 -5.52 -0.06
C ARG A 370 -26.32 -4.19 0.60
N GLN A 371 -25.63 -3.84 1.69
CA GLN A 371 -25.86 -2.58 2.41
C GLN A 371 -25.24 -1.37 1.71
N MET A 372 -24.09 -1.53 1.06
CA MET A 372 -23.44 -0.41 0.34
C MET A 372 -24.09 -0.13 -1.03
N LYS A 373 -24.54 -1.17 -1.74
CA LYS A 373 -25.05 -1.07 -3.12
C LYS A 373 -26.12 0.03 -3.34
N PRO A 374 -27.14 0.22 -2.47
CA PRO A 374 -28.14 1.27 -2.65
C PRO A 374 -27.54 2.67 -2.74
N PHE A 375 -26.42 2.90 -2.07
CA PHE A 375 -25.71 4.18 -2.04
C PHE A 375 -24.74 4.34 -3.20
N CYS A 376 -24.48 3.29 -3.99
CA CYS A 376 -23.53 3.32 -5.11
C CYS A 376 -24.13 3.81 -6.42
N ALA A 377 -25.47 3.84 -6.56
CA ALA A 377 -26.12 4.33 -7.78
C ALA A 377 -26.04 5.86 -7.90
N LYS A 378 -26.00 6.35 -9.15
CA LYS A 378 -26.05 7.80 -9.45
C LYS A 378 -27.39 8.39 -8.97
N GLY A 379 -27.32 9.49 -8.20
CA GLY A 379 -28.49 10.23 -7.75
C GLY A 379 -29.22 9.67 -6.52
N ALA A 380 -28.69 8.63 -5.86
CA ALA A 380 -29.31 8.05 -4.66
C ALA A 380 -29.45 9.04 -3.48
N GLY A 381 -28.60 10.07 -3.40
CA GLY A 381 -28.63 11.10 -2.36
C GLY A 381 -29.77 12.13 -2.46
N ALA A 382 -30.55 12.16 -3.54
CA ALA A 382 -31.61 13.18 -3.73
C ALA A 382 -33.00 12.77 -3.22
N ALA A 383 -33.20 11.53 -2.76
CA ALA A 383 -34.54 10.99 -2.51
C ALA A 383 -34.97 10.95 -1.03
N ASN A 384 -34.11 11.27 -0.06
CA ASN A 384 -34.45 11.18 1.38
C ASN A 384 -33.73 12.25 2.23
N VAL A 385 -33.90 13.54 1.88
CA VAL A 385 -33.65 14.66 2.79
C VAL A 385 -34.93 15.48 2.93
#